data_AF-A0A962CL13-F1
#
_entry.id   AF-A0A962CL13-F1
#
_cell.length_a   1.000
_cell.length_b   1.000
_cell.length_c   1.000
_cell.angle_alpha   90.00
_cell.angle_beta   90.00
_cell.angle_gamma   90.00
#
_symmetry.space_group_name_H-M   'P 1'
#
loop_
_entity.id
_entity.type
_entity.pdbx_description
1 polymer ?
#
loop_
_entity_poly.entity_id
_entity_poly.type
_entity_poly.pdbx_seq_one_letter_code
_entity_poly.pdbx_strand_id
1 'polypeptide(L)'
;MTAAERGLVYTPAEPGKTELREIEKAFARLFSSDDGQKVLAHLQVVTFQRALGPGVGDDQLRYLEGQRAMVATILRLIDRGRKPQ
;
A
#
# COMPACT_ATOMS: atom_id res chain seq x y z
N MET A 1 -22.71 -22.26 5.42
CA MET A 1 -21.47 -22.29 4.62
C MET A 1 -20.70 -23.55 4.99
N THR A 2 -20.48 -24.45 4.03
CA THR A 2 -19.90 -25.78 4.26
C THR A 2 -18.39 -25.69 4.47
N ALA A 3 -17.79 -26.72 5.06
CA ALA A 3 -16.36 -26.78 5.36
C ALA A 3 -15.44 -26.63 4.10
N ALA A 4 -15.99 -26.81 2.90
CA ALA A 4 -15.26 -26.74 1.64
C ALA A 4 -14.86 -25.30 1.21
N GLU A 5 -15.58 -24.27 1.67
CA GLU A 5 -15.28 -22.88 1.29
C GLU A 5 -14.13 -22.26 2.10
N ARG A 6 -13.71 -22.89 3.20
CA ARG A 6 -12.63 -22.40 4.08
C ARG A 6 -11.21 -22.62 3.55
N GLY A 7 -11.05 -23.31 2.42
CA GLY A 7 -9.75 -23.69 1.85
C GLY A 7 -9.11 -22.68 0.89
N LEU A 8 -9.78 -21.56 0.57
CA LEU A 8 -9.32 -20.61 -0.47
C LEU A 8 -8.79 -19.27 0.07
N VAL A 9 -8.84 -19.03 1.37
CA VAL A 9 -8.23 -17.83 1.95
C VAL A 9 -6.82 -18.20 2.39
N TYR A 10 -5.84 -17.96 1.53
CA TYR A 10 -4.47 -17.81 2.00
C TYR A 10 -4.45 -16.57 2.91
N THR A 11 -4.61 -16.78 4.21
CA THR A 11 -4.29 -15.78 5.21
C THR A 11 -2.85 -16.04 5.61
N PRO A 12 -1.86 -15.35 5.01
CA PRO A 12 -0.50 -15.42 5.53
C PRO A 12 -0.54 -15.04 7.01
N ALA A 13 0.25 -15.72 7.84
CA ALA A 13 0.43 -15.29 9.21
C ALA A 13 0.97 -13.85 9.21
N GLU A 14 0.50 -13.03 10.15
CA GLU A 14 1.02 -11.67 10.33
C GLU A 14 2.56 -11.71 10.44
N PRO A 15 3.29 -10.86 9.69
CA PRO A 15 4.75 -10.92 9.69
C PRO A 15 5.29 -10.72 11.10
N GLY A 16 6.29 -11.52 11.47
CA GLY A 16 7.01 -11.31 12.73
C GLY A 16 7.71 -9.94 12.72
N LYS A 17 7.98 -9.35 13.90
CA LYS A 17 8.64 -8.01 13.98
C LYS A 17 9.94 -7.92 13.19
N THR A 18 10.73 -8.99 13.12
CA THR A 18 11.96 -9.03 12.32
C THR A 18 11.67 -9.03 10.82
N GLU A 19 10.70 -9.83 10.38
CA GLU A 19 10.28 -9.88 8.99
C GLU A 19 9.70 -8.54 8.52
N LEU A 20 8.87 -7.90 9.36
CA LEU A 20 8.34 -6.57 9.06
C LEU A 20 9.45 -5.53 8.87
N ARG A 21 10.52 -5.58 9.66
CA ARG A 21 11.68 -4.68 9.49
C ARG A 21 12.40 -4.91 8.17
N GLU A 22 12.56 -6.16 7.75
CA GLU A 22 13.19 -6.47 6.47
C GLU A 22 12.30 -6.04 5.30
N ILE A 23 10.97 -6.16 5.43
CA ILE A 23 10.00 -5.61 4.49
C ILE A 23 10.16 -4.08 4.42
N GLU A 24 10.16 -3.37 5.55
CA GLU A 24 10.34 -1.90 5.59
C GLU A 24 11.63 -1.46 4.87
N LYS A 25 12.76 -2.13 5.13
CA LYS A 25 14.03 -1.88 4.41
C LYS A 25 13.94 -2.19 2.93
N ALA A 26 13.22 -3.24 2.53
CA ALA A 26 13.02 -3.59 1.13
C ALA A 26 12.21 -2.50 0.39
N PHE A 27 11.15 -1.98 1.02
CA PHE A 27 10.40 -0.84 0.50
C PHE A 27 11.29 0.39 0.34
N ALA A 28 12.06 0.74 1.37
CA ALA A 28 12.97 1.90 1.32
C ALA A 28 14.00 1.79 0.19
N ARG A 29 14.64 0.62 0.02
CA ARG A 29 15.62 0.36 -1.05
C ARG A 29 14.99 0.35 -2.44
N LEU A 30 13.84 -0.30 -2.61
CA LEU A 30 13.17 -0.38 -3.91
C LEU A 30 12.81 1.04 -4.40
N PHE A 31 12.18 1.81 -3.52
CA PHE A 31 11.73 3.15 -3.85
C PHE A 31 12.85 4.19 -3.80
N SER A 32 14.10 3.86 -3.46
CA SER A 32 15.24 4.77 -3.67
C SER A 32 15.85 4.66 -5.07
N SER A 33 15.44 3.67 -5.88
CA SER A 33 15.86 3.57 -7.28
C SER A 33 15.13 4.59 -8.18
N ASP A 34 15.72 4.94 -9.32
CA ASP A 34 15.12 5.86 -10.29
C ASP A 34 13.73 5.41 -10.74
N ASP A 35 13.57 4.13 -11.08
CA ASP A 35 12.28 3.59 -11.50
C ASP A 35 11.30 3.48 -10.33
N GLY A 36 11.78 3.16 -9.12
CA GLY A 36 10.98 3.21 -7.91
C GLY A 36 10.39 4.59 -7.67
N GLN A 37 11.19 5.65 -7.83
CA GLN A 37 10.71 7.04 -7.70
C GLN A 37 9.65 7.39 -8.75
N LYS A 38 9.82 6.97 -10.01
CA LYS A 38 8.81 7.18 -11.07
C LYS A 38 7.49 6.48 -10.73
N VAL A 39 7.56 5.22 -10.28
CA VAL A 39 6.37 4.46 -9.87
C VAL A 39 5.69 5.13 -8.68
N LEU A 40 6.44 5.55 -7.66
CA LEU A 40 5.88 6.20 -6.49
C LEU A 40 5.19 7.51 -6.83
N ALA A 41 5.81 8.33 -7.68
CA ALA A 41 5.22 9.57 -8.18
C ALA A 41 3.91 9.30 -8.94
N HIS A 42 3.89 8.30 -9.81
CA HIS A 42 2.67 7.90 -10.53
C HIS A 42 1.55 7.48 -9.58
N LEU A 43 1.85 6.64 -8.57
CA LEU A 43 0.89 6.21 -7.56
C LEU A 43 0.29 7.39 -6.79
N GLN A 44 1.12 8.37 -6.40
CA GLN A 44 0.67 9.58 -5.72
C GLN A 44 -0.26 10.43 -6.59
N VAL A 45 0.05 10.58 -7.88
CA VAL A 45 -0.80 11.32 -8.83
C VAL A 45 -2.18 10.67 -8.93
N VAL A 46 -2.24 9.37 -9.19
CA VAL A 46 -3.52 8.68 -9.47
C VAL A 46 -4.41 8.49 -8.22
N THR A 47 -3.85 8.65 -7.02
CA THR A 47 -4.58 8.47 -5.74
C THR A 47 -4.84 9.78 -4.99
N PHE A 48 -3.83 10.62 -4.77
CA PHE A 48 -3.96 11.84 -3.97
C PHE A 48 -4.34 13.07 -4.80
N GLN A 49 -3.85 13.15 -6.05
CA GLN A 49 -4.07 14.33 -6.90
C GLN A 49 -5.26 14.17 -7.85
N ARG A 50 -6.00 13.06 -7.74
CA ARG A 50 -7.19 12.79 -8.56
C ARG A 50 -8.37 13.64 -8.09
N ALA A 51 -8.77 14.60 -8.91
CA ALA A 51 -10.01 15.35 -8.75
C ALA A 51 -11.22 14.51 -9.21
N LEU A 52 -12.33 14.63 -8.48
CA LEU A 52 -13.59 13.96 -8.78
C LEU A 52 -14.68 15.01 -8.97
N GLY A 53 -15.57 14.79 -9.93
CA GLY A 53 -16.72 15.66 -10.15
C GLY A 53 -17.80 15.46 -9.08
N PRO A 54 -18.77 16.38 -8.98
CA PRO A 54 -19.81 16.34 -7.95
C PRO A 54 -20.79 15.17 -8.09
N GLY A 55 -20.84 14.50 -9.26
CA GLY A 55 -21.70 13.35 -9.52
C GLY A 55 -21.09 11.99 -9.16
N VAL A 56 -19.92 11.96 -8.51
CA VAL A 56 -19.27 10.69 -8.16
C VAL A 56 -20.00 10.04 -6.98
N GLY A 57 -20.48 8.82 -7.17
CA GLY A 57 -21.15 8.05 -6.12
C GLY A 57 -20.23 7.64 -4.98
N ASP A 58 -20.82 7.43 -3.80
CA ASP A 58 -20.09 7.11 -2.57
C ASP A 58 -19.20 5.87 -2.70
N ASP A 59 -19.61 4.88 -3.47
CA ASP A 59 -18.88 3.62 -3.64
C ASP A 59 -17.51 3.86 -4.28
N GLN A 60 -17.49 4.75 -5.26
CA GLN A 60 -16.29 5.19 -5.94
C GLN A 60 -15.40 6.05 -5.03
N LEU A 61 -15.99 6.87 -4.17
CA LEU A 61 -15.27 7.65 -3.15
C LEU A 61 -14.59 6.73 -2.13
N ARG A 62 -15.32 5.76 -1.57
CA ARG A 62 -14.79 4.77 -0.62
C ARG A 62 -13.69 3.92 -1.25
N TYR A 63 -13.88 3.51 -2.51
CA TYR A 63 -12.84 2.77 -3.24
C TYR A 63 -11.56 3.60 -3.42
N LEU A 64 -11.69 4.88 -3.81
CA LEU A 64 -10.54 5.78 -3.95
C LEU A 64 -9.84 6.01 -2.60
N GLU A 65 -10.61 6.13 -1.51
CA GLU A 65 -10.05 6.27 -0.17
C GLU A 65 -9.26 5.02 0.26
N GLY A 66 -9.74 3.82 -0.08
CA GLY A 66 -8.99 2.58 0.10
C GLY A 66 -7.64 2.59 -0.63
N GLN A 67 -7.61 3.11 -1.87
CA GLN A 67 -6.35 3.26 -2.61
C GLN A 67 -5.40 4.27 -1.95
N ARG A 68 -5.92 5.42 -1.46
CA ARG A 68 -5.11 6.41 -0.73
C ARG A 68 -4.52 5.83 0.55
N ALA A 69 -5.31 5.07 1.31
CA ALA A 69 -4.84 4.39 2.51
C ALA A 69 -3.72 3.39 2.21
N MET A 70 -3.82 2.67 1.09
CA MET A 70 -2.78 1.76 0.62
C MET A 70 -1.48 2.51 0.27
N VAL A 71 -1.55 3.56 -0.54
CA VAL A 71 -0.35 4.36 -0.91
C VAL A 71 0.24 5.04 0.32
N ALA A 72 -0.57 5.54 1.26
CA ALA A 72 -0.08 6.07 2.53
C ALA A 72 0.66 5.01 3.36
N THR A 73 0.22 3.75 3.31
CA THR A 73 0.92 2.64 3.97
C THR A 73 2.28 2.37 3.34
N ILE A 74 2.37 2.39 2.02
CA ILE A 74 3.65 2.29 1.28
C ILE A 74 4.61 3.39 1.74
N LEU A 75 4.15 4.64 1.81
CA LEU A 75 4.97 5.77 2.27
C LEU A 75 5.47 5.57 3.70
N ARG A 76 4.63 5.09 4.61
CA ARG A 76 5.04 4.77 5.99
C ARG A 76 6.10 3.66 6.04
N LEU A 77 5.96 2.61 5.23
CA LEU A 77 6.96 1.53 5.17
C LEU A 77 8.31 2.05 4.68
N ILE A 78 8.30 2.89 3.63
CA ILE A 78 9.51 3.56 3.11
C ILE A 78 10.17 4.40 4.20
N ASP A 79 9.40 5.25 4.88
CA ASP A 79 9.93 6.14 5.92
C ASP A 79 10.51 5.38 7.10
N ARG A 80 9.87 4.29 7.52
CA ARG A 80 10.39 3.41 8.59
C ARG A 80 11.67 2.70 8.15
N GLY A 81 11.74 2.22 6.92
CA GLY A 81 12.93 1.54 6.38
C GLY A 81 14.14 2.46 6.18
N ARG A 82 13.94 3.79 6.14
CA ARG A 82 15.02 4.80 6.05
C ARG A 82 15.61 5.19 7.39
N LYS A 83 14.90 5.01 8.50
CA LYS A 83 15.38 5.45 9.81
C LYS A 83 16.56 4.58 10.26
N PRO A 84 17.73 5.17 10.57
CA PRO A 84 18.78 4.46 11.27
C PRO A 84 18.27 4.02 12.65
N GLN A 85 18.73 2.86 13.12
CA GLN A 85 18.36 2.31 14.43
C GLN A 85 19.01 3.08 15.57
#